data_AF-A0A257Y464-F1
#
_entry.id   AF-A0A257Y464-F1
#
_cell.length_a   1.000
_cell.length_b   1.000
_cell.length_c   1.000
_cell.angle_alpha   90.00
_cell.angle_beta   90.00
_cell.angle_gamma   90.00
#
_symmetry.space_group_name_H-M   'P 1'
#
loop_
_entity.id
_entity.type
_entity.pdbx_description
1 polymer ?
#
loop_
_entity_poly.entity_id
_entity_poly.type
_entity_poly.pdbx_seq_one_letter_code
_entity_poly.pdbx_strand_id
1 'polypeptide(L)'
;MKTPKKIQDPTEAALSAIQEALTLPLDETEVAPPTDERPAPPARDGRSPGRRPRVDVAGRRAANDDRQTVGQLLSQLQRRSSAAPLWWALAASVVWIVFGIAYAFASHSTAFAEASGINAILASPALLTILAGVILPPLAFFAMAAMVRRSRDLQLIARSMTEVAL
;
A
#
# COMPACT_ATOMS: atom_id res chain seq x y z
N MET A 1 42.84 -6.39 25.56
CA MET A 1 41.84 -7.37 25.08
C MET A 1 40.61 -6.58 24.63
N LYS A 2 40.27 -6.60 23.34
CA LYS A 2 39.13 -5.86 22.78
C LYS A 2 37.88 -6.75 22.86
N THR A 3 36.89 -6.34 23.64
CA THR A 3 35.57 -6.97 23.68
C THR A 3 34.77 -6.58 22.44
N PRO A 4 34.24 -7.52 21.64
CA PRO A 4 33.33 -7.19 20.56
C PRO A 4 31.92 -6.89 21.11
N LYS A 5 31.36 -5.77 20.65
CA LYS A 5 30.01 -5.27 20.91
C LYS A 5 29.00 -6.30 20.39
N LYS A 6 28.32 -7.01 21.30
CA LYS A 6 27.28 -7.98 20.99
C LYS A 6 26.13 -7.23 20.29
N ILE A 7 25.88 -7.62 19.05
CA ILE A 7 24.74 -7.19 18.23
C ILE A 7 23.49 -7.58 19.02
N GLN A 8 22.69 -6.58 19.37
CA GLN A 8 21.43 -6.72 20.08
C GLN A 8 20.50 -7.62 19.25
N ASP A 9 19.99 -8.69 19.86
CA ASP A 9 19.14 -9.66 19.17
C ASP A 9 17.85 -8.94 18.73
N PRO A 10 17.52 -8.90 17.43
CA PRO A 10 16.35 -8.15 16.93
C PRO A 10 15.03 -8.62 17.57
N THR A 11 15.01 -9.85 18.08
CA THR A 11 13.88 -10.44 18.80
C THR A 11 13.68 -9.79 20.17
N GLU A 12 14.76 -9.52 20.91
CA GLU A 12 14.69 -8.86 22.21
C GLU A 12 14.25 -7.39 22.10
N ALA A 13 14.70 -6.70 21.04
CA ALA A 13 14.28 -5.32 20.76
C ALA A 13 12.78 -5.23 20.40
N ALA A 14 12.24 -6.22 19.71
CA ALA A 14 10.81 -6.27 19.39
C ALA A 14 9.96 -6.52 20.64
N LEU A 15 10.41 -7.42 21.53
CA LEU A 15 9.69 -7.72 22.78
C LEU A 15 9.74 -6.55 23.77
N SER A 16 10.87 -5.84 23.86
CA SER A 16 10.97 -4.64 24.71
C SER A 16 10.08 -3.50 24.22
N ALA A 17 10.00 -3.30 22.91
CA ALA A 17 9.14 -2.25 22.33
C ALA A 17 7.64 -2.49 22.60
N ILE A 18 7.20 -3.75 22.59
CA ILE A 18 5.82 -4.10 22.93
C ILE A 18 5.55 -3.87 24.42
N GLN A 19 6.52 -4.22 25.28
CA GLN A 19 6.39 -4.05 26.72
C GLN A 19 6.42 -2.57 27.12
N GLU A 20 7.22 -1.75 26.44
CA GLU A 20 7.22 -0.29 26.60
C GLU A 20 5.89 0.34 26.16
N ALA A 21 5.34 -0.10 25.02
CA ALA A 21 4.03 0.35 24.57
C ALA A 21 2.88 -0.05 25.52
N LEU A 22 3.00 -1.19 26.22
CA LEU A 22 2.00 -1.69 27.15
C LEU A 22 2.11 -1.03 28.54
N THR A 23 3.29 -0.55 28.92
CA THR A 23 3.57 0.04 30.24
C THR A 23 3.37 1.56 30.25
N LEU A 24 3.24 2.20 29.08
CA LEU A 24 2.86 3.61 29.00
C LEU A 24 1.40 3.79 29.48
N PRO A 25 1.15 4.62 30.51
CA PRO A 25 -0.21 4.98 30.89
C PRO A 25 -0.86 5.75 29.75
N LEU A 26 -1.92 5.17 29.19
CA LEU A 26 -2.83 5.80 28.24
C LEU A 26 -3.69 6.85 28.98
N ASP A 27 -3.06 7.92 29.46
CA ASP A 27 -3.75 9.00 30.16
C ASP A 27 -3.95 10.18 29.22
N GLU A 28 -5.16 10.21 28.69
CA GLU A 28 -6.01 11.38 28.47
C GLU A 28 -5.38 12.62 27.81
N THR A 29 -5.63 12.70 26.50
CA THR A 29 -5.66 13.97 25.77
C THR A 29 -6.88 14.76 26.27
N GLU A 30 -6.75 15.48 27.38
CA GLU A 30 -7.82 16.34 27.87
C GLU A 30 -7.91 17.61 27.00
N VAL A 31 -8.91 17.57 26.13
CA VAL A 31 -9.39 18.67 25.29
C VAL A 31 -10.14 19.67 26.19
N ALA A 32 -9.67 20.91 26.21
CA ALA A 32 -10.38 22.04 26.82
C ALA A 32 -11.77 22.25 26.19
N PRO A 33 -12.81 22.67 26.95
CA PRO A 33 -14.00 23.26 26.36
C PRO A 33 -13.97 24.80 26.45
N PRO A 34 -14.24 25.54 25.35
CA PRO A 34 -14.47 26.97 25.39
C PRO A 34 -15.95 27.26 25.67
N THR A 35 -16.22 28.18 26.61
CA THR A 35 -17.56 28.72 26.84
C THR A 35 -17.96 29.64 25.69
N ASP A 36 -19.11 29.33 25.13
CA ASP A 36 -19.79 29.97 24.01
C ASP A 36 -20.80 30.98 24.57
N GLU A 37 -20.61 32.29 24.33
CA GLU A 37 -21.69 33.27 24.52
C GLU A 37 -21.76 34.25 23.34
N ARG A 38 -22.92 34.18 22.68
CA ARG A 38 -23.30 34.89 21.45
C ARG A 38 -24.34 35.95 21.82
N PRO A 39 -24.22 37.23 21.41
CA PRO A 39 -25.29 38.21 21.59
C PRO A 39 -26.24 38.26 20.38
N ALA A 40 -27.54 38.36 20.65
CA ALA A 40 -28.61 38.53 19.67
C ALA A 40 -28.72 39.99 19.13
N PRO A 41 -29.19 40.21 17.87
CA PRO A 41 -29.51 41.54 17.31
C PRO A 41 -31.06 41.76 17.21
N PRO A 42 -31.62 42.87 16.66
CA PRO A 42 -31.08 44.19 16.32
C PRO A 42 -31.94 45.38 16.84
N ALA A 43 -31.41 46.60 16.82
CA ALA A 43 -32.21 47.82 16.68
C ALA A 43 -31.57 48.73 15.62
N ARG A 44 -32.31 48.98 14.54
CA ARG A 44 -31.93 49.85 13.42
C ARG A 44 -32.38 51.26 13.76
N ASP A 45 -31.50 52.25 13.63
CA ASP A 45 -31.87 53.63 13.29
C ASP A 45 -30.66 54.43 12.79
N GLY A 46 -30.88 55.29 11.78
CA GLY A 46 -30.13 56.53 11.61
C GLY A 46 -29.01 56.62 10.54
N ARG A 47 -29.40 57.09 9.34
CA ARG A 47 -28.81 58.22 8.56
C ARG A 47 -27.29 58.20 8.16
N SER A 48 -27.05 58.15 6.83
CA SER A 48 -25.80 58.43 6.05
C SER A 48 -25.18 59.82 6.29
N PRO A 49 -23.96 60.20 5.79
CA PRO A 49 -23.02 59.53 4.86
C PRO A 49 -21.52 59.57 5.30
N GLY A 50 -20.71 58.60 4.90
CA GLY A 50 -19.26 58.64 5.16
C GLY A 50 -18.48 57.60 4.39
N ARG A 51 -17.72 58.07 3.39
CA ARG A 51 -16.78 57.30 2.58
C ARG A 51 -15.71 56.64 3.47
N ARG A 52 -15.69 55.31 3.54
CA ARG A 52 -14.53 54.52 3.93
C ARG A 52 -14.23 53.53 2.81
N PRO A 53 -12.98 53.41 2.33
CA PRO A 53 -12.64 52.40 1.35
C PRO A 53 -12.85 51.05 2.02
N ARG A 54 -13.73 50.23 1.45
CA ARG A 54 -13.90 48.84 1.83
C ARG A 54 -12.57 48.17 1.48
N VAL A 55 -11.71 48.02 2.48
CA VAL A 55 -10.52 47.18 2.41
C VAL A 55 -11.00 45.83 1.88
N ASP A 56 -10.42 45.44 0.75
CA ASP A 56 -10.65 44.15 0.13
C ASP A 56 -10.50 43.06 1.19
N VAL A 57 -11.59 42.36 1.50
CA VAL A 57 -11.52 41.05 2.15
C VAL A 57 -11.18 40.03 1.06
N ALA A 58 -10.10 40.28 0.34
CA ALA A 58 -9.33 39.24 -0.31
C ALA A 58 -8.50 38.59 0.80
N GLY A 59 -8.79 37.34 1.14
CA GLY A 59 -7.88 36.55 1.97
C GLY A 59 -8.38 36.09 3.33
N ARG A 60 -9.68 35.81 3.51
CA ARG A 60 -10.02 34.68 4.39
C ARG A 60 -9.94 33.38 3.59
N ARG A 61 -8.74 33.07 3.08
CA ARG A 61 -8.37 31.66 2.92
C ARG A 61 -8.44 31.09 4.32
N ALA A 62 -9.37 30.16 4.54
CA ALA A 62 -9.53 29.52 5.82
C ALA A 62 -8.15 28.97 6.25
N ALA A 63 -7.67 29.35 7.42
CA ALA A 63 -6.39 28.91 8.00
C ALA A 63 -6.34 27.39 8.32
N ASN A 64 -7.21 26.61 7.69
CA ASN A 64 -7.34 25.16 7.82
C ASN A 64 -6.93 24.40 6.54
N ASP A 65 -6.48 25.13 5.50
CA ASP A 65 -5.95 24.55 4.25
C ASP A 65 -4.71 23.68 4.53
N ASP A 66 -3.90 24.06 5.51
CA ASP A 66 -2.70 23.32 5.91
C ASP A 66 -3.04 21.93 6.45
N ARG A 67 -4.18 21.77 7.14
CA ARG A 67 -4.60 20.46 7.68
C ARG A 67 -5.06 19.52 6.57
N GLN A 68 -5.73 20.05 5.55
CA GLN A 68 -6.12 19.25 4.38
C GLN A 68 -4.88 18.85 3.55
N THR A 69 -3.92 19.76 3.43
CA THR A 69 -2.66 19.54 2.70
C THR A 69 -1.75 18.53 3.40
N VAL A 70 -1.61 18.61 4.73
CA VAL A 70 -0.83 17.64 5.53
C VAL A 70 -1.47 16.25 5.53
N GLY A 71 -2.80 16.17 5.59
CA GLY A 71 -3.53 14.90 5.47
C GLY A 71 -3.39 14.26 4.07
N GLN A 72 -3.36 15.07 3.02
CA GLN A 72 -3.08 14.61 1.66
C GLN A 72 -1.65 14.11 1.51
N LEU A 73 -0.65 14.82 2.05
CA LEU A 73 0.75 14.38 2.04
C LEU A 73 0.94 13.06 2.80
N LEU A 74 0.34 12.92 3.98
CA LEU A 74 0.41 11.69 4.76
C LEU A 74 -0.29 10.52 4.03
N SER A 75 -1.40 10.79 3.34
CA SER A 75 -2.09 9.79 2.51
C SER A 75 -1.29 9.39 1.27
N GLN A 76 -0.51 10.31 0.69
CA GLN A 76 0.39 10.03 -0.43
C GLN A 76 1.57 9.15 0.00
N LEU A 77 2.11 9.36 1.20
CA LEU A 77 3.12 8.46 1.78
C LEU A 77 2.57 7.07 2.13
N GLN A 78 1.30 6.97 2.54
CA GLN A 78 0.65 5.69 2.85
C GLN A 78 0.16 4.92 1.61
N ARG A 79 0.20 5.51 0.41
CA ARG A 79 -0.32 4.89 -0.80
C ARG A 79 0.62 3.79 -1.30
N ARG A 80 0.49 2.61 -0.69
CA ARG A 80 1.21 1.39 -1.11
C ARG A 80 0.92 1.11 -2.60
N SER A 81 2.00 0.96 -3.36
CA SER A 81 2.00 0.58 -4.79
C SER A 81 0.93 -0.50 -5.07
N SER A 82 0.07 -0.25 -6.07
CA SER A 82 -1.12 -1.07 -6.35
C SER A 82 -0.73 -2.51 -6.67
N ALA A 83 -1.27 -3.46 -5.88
CA ALA A 83 -1.08 -4.88 -6.09
C ALA A 83 -1.96 -5.47 -7.22
N ALA A 84 -2.76 -4.64 -7.91
CA ALA A 84 -3.73 -5.11 -8.90
C ALA A 84 -3.15 -6.00 -10.03
N PRO A 85 -1.99 -5.70 -10.64
CA PRO A 85 -1.40 -6.58 -11.66
C PRO A 85 -1.05 -7.97 -11.11
N LEU A 86 -0.64 -8.05 -9.84
CA LEU A 86 -0.26 -9.31 -9.20
C LEU A 86 -1.49 -10.20 -8.96
N TRP A 87 -2.64 -9.61 -8.61
CA TRP A 87 -3.90 -10.33 -8.45
C TRP A 87 -4.39 -10.95 -9.77
N TRP A 88 -4.25 -10.22 -10.89
CA TRP A 88 -4.57 -10.76 -12.20
C TRP A 88 -3.63 -11.92 -12.61
N ALA A 89 -2.32 -11.79 -12.34
CA ALA A 89 -1.38 -12.88 -12.56
C ALA A 89 -1.68 -14.10 -11.69
N LEU A 90 -2.08 -13.89 -10.43
CA LEU A 90 -2.51 -14.98 -9.55
C LEU A 90 -3.74 -15.70 -10.11
N ALA A 91 -4.77 -14.97 -10.50
CA ALA A 91 -5.97 -15.55 -11.10
C ALA A 91 -5.65 -16.36 -12.37
N ALA A 92 -4.87 -15.77 -13.29
CA ALA A 92 -4.44 -16.45 -14.51
C ALA A 92 -3.60 -17.70 -14.22
N SER A 93 -2.71 -17.64 -13.23
CA SER A 93 -1.87 -18.77 -12.80
C SER A 93 -2.71 -19.91 -12.24
N VAL A 94 -3.70 -19.61 -11.40
CA VAL A 94 -4.62 -20.61 -10.84
C VAL A 94 -5.40 -21.28 -11.97
N VAL A 95 -5.98 -20.51 -12.89
CA VAL A 95 -6.71 -21.05 -14.04
C VAL A 95 -5.81 -21.94 -14.90
N TRP A 96 -4.58 -21.50 -15.19
CA TRP A 96 -3.63 -22.29 -15.97
C TRP A 96 -3.20 -23.57 -15.28
N ILE A 97 -2.89 -23.53 -13.99
CA ILE A 97 -2.49 -24.70 -13.21
C ILE A 97 -3.62 -25.72 -13.18
N VAL A 98 -4.85 -25.28 -12.90
CA VAL A 98 -6.03 -26.16 -12.91
C VAL A 98 -6.21 -26.81 -14.29
N PHE A 99 -6.14 -26.01 -15.36
CA PHE A 99 -6.26 -26.51 -16.72
C PHE A 99 -5.12 -27.47 -17.09
N GLY A 100 -3.88 -27.12 -16.77
CA GLY A 100 -2.68 -27.90 -17.06
C GLY A 100 -2.63 -29.22 -16.31
N ILE A 101 -3.01 -29.22 -15.03
CA ILE A 101 -3.16 -30.44 -14.23
C ILE A 101 -4.27 -31.32 -14.80
N ALA A 102 -5.45 -30.76 -15.07
CA ALA A 102 -6.57 -31.52 -15.65
C ALA A 102 -6.21 -32.14 -17.00
N TYR A 103 -5.56 -31.38 -17.89
CA TYR A 103 -5.07 -31.86 -19.17
C TYR A 103 -4.00 -32.96 -19.01
N ALA A 104 -3.05 -32.78 -18.10
CA ALA A 104 -2.01 -33.78 -17.83
C ALA A 104 -2.61 -35.10 -17.33
N PHE A 105 -3.51 -35.05 -16.35
CA PHE A 105 -4.19 -36.25 -15.85
C PHE A 105 -5.03 -36.93 -16.92
N ALA A 106 -5.75 -36.17 -17.77
CA ALA A 106 -6.57 -36.72 -18.82
C ALA A 106 -5.75 -37.41 -19.93
N SER A 107 -4.54 -36.91 -20.22
CA SER A 107 -3.70 -37.41 -21.30
C SER A 107 -2.67 -38.47 -20.87
N HIS A 108 -2.23 -38.46 -19.61
CA HIS A 108 -1.12 -39.29 -19.11
C HIS A 108 -1.48 -40.05 -17.84
N SER A 109 -2.75 -40.44 -17.66
CA SER A 109 -3.25 -41.10 -16.44
C SER A 109 -2.45 -42.34 -16.03
N THR A 110 -1.97 -43.15 -16.98
CA THR A 110 -1.14 -44.33 -16.72
C THR A 110 0.24 -43.97 -16.16
N ALA A 111 0.89 -42.95 -16.72
CA ALA A 111 2.20 -42.49 -16.25
C ALA A 111 2.14 -41.96 -14.80
N PHE A 112 1.02 -41.35 -14.41
CA PHE A 112 0.80 -40.92 -13.03
C PHE A 112 0.47 -42.09 -12.08
N ALA A 113 -0.17 -43.15 -12.58
CA ALA A 113 -0.47 -44.34 -11.78
C ALA A 113 0.79 -45.17 -11.46
N GLU A 114 1.76 -45.21 -12.39
CA GLU A 114 3.04 -45.89 -12.19
C GLU A 114 4.03 -45.05 -11.35
N ALA A 115 3.86 -43.73 -11.31
CA ALA A 115 4.74 -42.82 -10.59
C ALA A 115 4.59 -42.96 -9.07
N SER A 116 5.47 -43.78 -8.47
CA SER A 116 5.52 -44.01 -7.03
C SER A 116 6.44 -43.01 -6.33
N GLY A 117 6.01 -41.75 -6.22
CA GLY A 117 6.69 -40.69 -5.46
C GLY A 117 7.59 -39.75 -6.27
N ILE A 118 8.26 -38.82 -5.57
CA ILE A 118 9.02 -37.71 -6.18
C ILE A 118 10.17 -38.22 -7.08
N ASN A 119 10.85 -39.29 -6.69
CA ASN A 119 11.95 -39.87 -7.48
C ASN A 119 11.49 -40.37 -8.85
N ALA A 120 10.29 -40.95 -8.97
CA ALA A 120 9.75 -41.41 -10.25
C ALA A 120 9.45 -40.24 -11.20
N ILE A 121 9.05 -39.09 -10.64
CA ILE A 121 8.83 -37.85 -11.41
C ILE A 121 10.16 -37.32 -11.95
N LEU A 122 11.22 -37.31 -11.13
CA LEU A 122 12.54 -36.83 -11.56
C LEU A 122 13.25 -37.79 -12.53
N ALA A 123 13.00 -39.09 -12.41
CA ALA A 123 13.57 -40.10 -13.30
C ALA A 123 12.89 -40.17 -14.67
N SER A 124 11.66 -39.64 -14.79
CA SER A 124 10.88 -39.66 -16.03
C SER A 124 11.00 -38.33 -16.79
N PRO A 125 11.63 -38.31 -17.98
CA PRO A 125 11.69 -37.11 -18.80
C PRO A 125 10.30 -36.57 -19.18
N ALA A 126 9.32 -37.46 -19.37
CA ALA A 126 7.96 -37.07 -19.74
C ALA A 126 7.23 -36.35 -18.58
N LEU A 127 7.40 -36.81 -17.34
CA LEU A 127 6.79 -36.13 -16.19
C LEU A 127 7.48 -34.79 -15.91
N LEU A 128 8.79 -34.70 -16.15
CA LEU A 128 9.52 -33.43 -16.05
C LEU A 128 9.07 -32.40 -17.09
N THR A 129 8.81 -32.80 -18.34
CA THR A 129 8.29 -31.87 -19.35
C THR A 129 6.88 -31.41 -19.03
N ILE A 130 6.01 -32.29 -18.51
CA ILE A 130 4.68 -31.93 -18.03
C ILE A 130 4.78 -30.94 -16.87
N LEU A 131 5.60 -31.24 -15.85
CA LEU A 131 5.80 -30.36 -14.69
C LEU A 131 6.32 -28.99 -15.14
N ALA A 132 7.32 -28.95 -16.02
CA ALA A 132 7.81 -27.72 -16.60
C ALA A 132 6.70 -26.96 -17.34
N GLY A 133 5.92 -27.63 -18.17
CA GLY A 133 4.80 -27.03 -18.90
C GLY A 133 3.70 -26.43 -18.02
N VAL A 134 3.49 -26.99 -16.81
CA VAL A 134 2.53 -26.47 -15.82
C VAL A 134 3.11 -25.28 -15.05
N ILE A 135 4.40 -25.29 -14.72
CA ILE A 135 5.04 -24.29 -13.84
C ILE A 135 5.58 -23.07 -14.60
N LEU A 136 6.07 -23.23 -15.84
CA LEU A 136 6.67 -22.13 -16.60
C LEU A 136 5.69 -20.98 -16.89
N PRO A 137 4.42 -21.24 -17.30
CA PRO A 137 3.51 -20.16 -17.64
C PRO A 137 3.07 -19.29 -16.46
N PRO A 138 2.75 -19.84 -15.26
CA PRO A 138 2.57 -19.04 -14.05
C PRO A 138 3.73 -18.10 -13.76
N LEU A 139 4.98 -18.59 -13.86
CA LEU A 139 6.17 -17.75 -13.67
C LEU A 139 6.21 -16.60 -14.68
N ALA A 140 5.87 -16.86 -15.95
CA ALA A 140 5.77 -15.83 -16.98
C ALA A 140 4.68 -14.80 -16.68
N PHE A 141 3.51 -15.21 -16.19
CA PHE A 141 2.44 -14.30 -15.77
C PHE A 141 2.88 -13.38 -14.63
N PHE A 142 3.55 -13.93 -13.61
CA PHE A 142 4.11 -13.14 -12.51
C PHE A 142 5.23 -12.20 -12.98
N ALA A 143 6.11 -12.65 -13.86
CA ALA A 143 7.15 -11.80 -14.44
C ALA A 143 6.54 -10.61 -15.19
N MET A 144 5.50 -10.86 -16.01
CA MET A 144 4.79 -9.82 -16.73
C MET A 144 4.10 -8.83 -15.78
N ALA A 145 3.41 -9.32 -14.76
CA ALA A 145 2.78 -8.48 -13.75
C ALA A 145 3.79 -7.63 -12.97
N ALA A 146 4.95 -8.20 -12.61
CA ALA A 146 6.03 -7.48 -11.94
C ALA A 146 6.62 -6.39 -12.85
N MET A 147 6.79 -6.67 -14.14
CA MET A 147 7.26 -5.69 -15.13
C MET A 147 6.29 -4.51 -15.27
N VAL A 148 4.98 -4.78 -15.37
CA VAL A 148 3.93 -3.75 -15.46
C VAL A 148 3.86 -2.90 -14.19
N ARG A 149 4.08 -3.49 -13.01
CA ARG A 149 4.13 -2.73 -11.76
C ARG A 149 5.30 -1.76 -11.75
N ARG A 150 6.50 -2.23 -12.11
CA ARG A 150 7.72 -1.39 -12.13
C ARG A 150 7.64 -0.26 -13.16
N SER A 151 7.03 -0.49 -14.32
CA SER A 151 6.92 0.57 -15.35
C SER A 151 6.03 1.73 -14.90
N ARG A 152 4.97 1.45 -14.13
CA ARG A 152 4.09 2.48 -13.55
C ARG A 152 4.79 3.32 -12.49
N ASP A 153 5.63 2.69 -11.66
CA ASP A 153 6.41 3.39 -10.65
C ASP A 153 7.38 4.40 -11.29
N LEU A 154 8.03 4.03 -12.41
CA LEU A 154 8.91 4.93 -13.18
C LEU A 154 8.15 6.10 -13.82
N GLN A 155 6.94 5.86 -14.34
CA GLN A 155 6.12 6.91 -14.93
C GLN A 155 5.67 7.96 -13.91
N LEU A 156 5.40 7.55 -12.67
CA LEU A 156 5.03 8.47 -11.59
C LEU A 156 6.19 9.41 -11.23
N ILE A 157 7.41 8.89 -11.15
CA ILE A 157 8.62 9.68 -10.83
C ILE A 157 8.90 10.73 -11.92
N ALA A 158 8.76 10.35 -13.19
CA ALA A 158 8.98 11.27 -14.30
C ALA A 158 7.99 12.45 -14.28
N ARG A 159 6.72 12.19 -13.95
CA ARG A 159 5.68 13.24 -13.85
C ARG A 159 5.93 14.20 -12.68
N SER A 160 6.40 13.70 -11.54
CA SER A 160 6.71 14.58 -10.40
C SER A 160 7.86 15.55 -10.69
N MET A 161 8.78 15.22 -11.60
CA MET A 161 9.86 16.15 -11.98
C MET A 161 9.38 17.29 -12.90
N THR A 162 8.40 17.04 -13.75
CA THR A 162 7.81 18.08 -14.61
C THR A 162 6.93 19.06 -13.84
N GLU A 163 6.25 18.60 -12.78
CA GLU A 163 5.46 19.48 -11.89
C GLU A 163 6.32 20.41 -11.03
N VAL A 164 7.58 20.07 -10.76
CA VAL A 164 8.51 20.94 -10.00
C VAL A 164 9.18 22.00 -10.90
N ALA A 165 9.19 21.77 -12.21
CA ALA A 165 9.82 22.68 -13.18
C ALA A 165 8.87 23.77 -13.72
N LEU A 166 7.55 23.61 -13.51
CA LEU A 166 6.49 24.53 -13.92
C LEU A 166 5.96 25.31 -12.72
#